data_AF-A0A1K0FNX9-F1
#
_entry.id   AF-A0A1K0FNX9-F1
#
_cell.length_a   1.000
_cell.length_b   1.000
_cell.length_c   1.000
_cell.angle_alpha   90.00
_cell.angle_beta   90.00
_cell.angle_gamma   90.00
#
_symmetry.space_group_name_H-M   'P 1'
#
loop_
_entity.id
_entity.type
_entity.pdbx_description
1 polymer ?
#
loop_
_entity_poly.entity_id
_entity_poly.type
_entity_poly.pdbx_seq_one_letter_code
_entity_poly.pdbx_strand_id
1 'polypeptide(L)'
;MLKDRAGDREGAEQLYRQAADRGSTAALEQLARLRERAGDREGAEQLARQAADRGSTVALDLVALWRHRDGDCEGAEQLRRFGLTDDGNPADSVSTLPTTDSST
;
A
#
# COMPACT_ATOMS: atom_id res chain seq x y z
N MET A 1 -33.93 -7.47 10.05
CA MET A 1 -32.80 -6.90 10.82
C MET A 1 -31.58 -6.87 9.91
N LEU A 2 -31.20 -5.72 9.36
CA LEU A 2 -30.03 -5.59 8.43
C LEU A 2 -29.21 -4.30 8.65
N LYS A 3 -29.61 -3.43 9.59
CA LYS A 3 -29.00 -2.09 9.76
C LYS A 3 -27.73 -2.09 10.62
N ASP A 4 -27.59 -3.00 11.58
CA ASP A 4 -26.44 -3.00 12.51
C ASP A 4 -25.09 -3.22 11.80
N ARG A 5 -25.02 -4.11 10.81
CA ARG A 5 -23.76 -4.41 10.13
C ARG A 5 -23.28 -3.31 9.18
N ALA A 6 -24.18 -2.46 8.70
CA ALA A 6 -23.82 -1.34 7.83
C ALA A 6 -23.39 -0.12 8.65
N GLY A 7 -24.10 0.18 9.74
CA GLY A 7 -23.74 1.27 10.66
C GLY A 7 -22.41 1.05 11.38
N ASP A 8 -22.13 -0.18 11.82
CA ASP A 8 -20.82 -0.52 12.41
C ASP A 8 -19.68 -0.43 11.41
N ARG A 9 -19.95 -0.64 10.12
CA ARG A 9 -18.91 -0.62 9.08
C ARG A 9 -18.51 0.79 8.68
N GLU A 10 -19.47 1.72 8.57
CA GLU A 10 -19.18 3.14 8.37
C GLU A 10 -18.48 3.75 9.60
N GLY A 11 -18.88 3.38 10.81
CA GLY A 11 -18.21 3.80 12.04
C GLY A 11 -16.77 3.28 12.12
N ALA A 12 -16.54 2.02 11.76
CA ALA A 12 -15.20 1.44 11.70
C ALA A 12 -14.33 2.13 10.64
N GLU A 13 -14.88 2.44 9.46
CA GLU A 13 -14.15 3.19 8.42
C GLU A 13 -13.69 4.57 8.90
N GLN A 14 -14.55 5.31 9.60
CA GLN A 14 -14.16 6.61 10.15
C GLN A 14 -13.06 6.48 11.20
N LEU A 15 -13.14 5.47 12.08
CA LEU A 15 -12.11 5.19 13.07
C LEU A 15 -10.77 4.84 12.41
N TYR A 16 -10.78 4.00 11.38
CA TYR A 16 -9.57 3.69 10.62
C TYR A 16 -9.03 4.93 9.90
N ARG A 17 -9.88 5.82 9.39
CA ARG A 17 -9.43 7.08 8.77
C ARG A 17 -8.75 7.99 9.77
N GLN A 18 -9.33 8.19 10.95
CA GLN A 18 -8.70 8.97 12.02
C GLN A 18 -7.38 8.35 12.50
N ALA A 19 -7.30 7.01 12.58
CA ALA A 19 -6.08 6.33 12.95
C ALA A 19 -5.02 6.43 11.85
N ALA A 20 -5.41 6.35 10.58
CA ALA A 20 -4.55 6.55 9.42
C ALA A 20 -4.00 7.99 9.37
N ASP A 21 -4.84 8.99 9.68
CA ASP A 21 -4.42 10.40 9.80
C ASP A 21 -3.39 10.59 10.92
N ARG A 22 -3.44 9.76 11.96
CA ARG A 22 -2.43 9.68 13.02
C ARG A 22 -1.21 8.82 12.67
N GLY A 23 -1.14 8.33 11.43
CA GLY A 23 -0.01 7.54 10.93
C GLY A 23 -0.08 6.04 11.25
N SER A 24 -1.22 5.51 11.69
CA SER A 24 -1.38 4.08 11.94
C SER A 24 -1.36 3.28 10.63
N THR A 25 -0.31 2.49 10.44
CA THR A 25 -0.15 1.56 9.31
C THR A 25 -1.26 0.51 9.28
N ALA A 26 -1.61 -0.06 10.43
CA ALA A 26 -2.69 -1.05 10.53
C ALA A 26 -4.05 -0.48 10.06
N ALA A 27 -4.31 0.81 10.32
CA ALA A 27 -5.55 1.45 9.90
C ALA A 27 -5.58 1.69 8.39
N LEU A 28 -4.45 2.11 7.80
CA LEU A 28 -4.27 2.23 6.36
C LEU A 28 -4.47 0.89 5.65
N GLU A 29 -3.94 -0.21 6.21
CA GLU A 29 -4.16 -1.57 5.68
C GLU A 29 -5.64 -1.97 5.68
N GLN A 30 -6.39 -1.65 6.74
CA GLN A 30 -7.82 -1.94 6.80
C GLN A 30 -8.61 -1.12 5.78
N LEU A 31 -8.29 0.18 5.62
CA LEU A 31 -8.90 1.03 4.60
C LEU A 31 -8.59 0.52 3.19
N ALA A 32 -7.36 0.08 2.94
CA ALA A 32 -6.95 -0.48 1.65
C ALA A 32 -7.78 -1.73 1.31
N ARG A 33 -7.96 -2.66 2.26
CA ARG A 33 -8.81 -3.85 2.11
C ARG A 33 -10.28 -3.50 1.89
N LEU A 34 -10.78 -2.42 2.50
CA LEU A 34 -12.14 -1.95 2.29
C LEU A 34 -12.34 -1.40 0.88
N ARG A 35 -11.37 -0.64 0.36
CA ARG A 35 -11.38 -0.15 -1.03
C ARG A 35 -11.28 -1.28 -2.04
N GLU A 36 -10.44 -2.28 -1.81
CA GLU A 36 -10.37 -3.47 -2.69
C GLU A 36 -11.71 -4.21 -2.75
N ARG A 37 -12.35 -4.41 -1.59
CA ARG A 37 -13.68 -5.02 -1.50
C ARG A 37 -14.78 -4.19 -2.16
N ALA A 38 -14.60 -2.87 -2.22
CA ALA A 38 -15.49 -1.96 -2.93
C ALA A 38 -15.22 -1.94 -4.45
N GLY A 39 -14.19 -2.63 -4.93
CA GLY A 39 -13.75 -2.61 -6.33
C GLY A 39 -12.86 -1.42 -6.69
N ASP A 40 -12.56 -0.54 -5.72
CA ASP A 40 -11.64 0.59 -5.87
C ASP A 40 -10.20 0.13 -5.65
N ARG A 41 -9.64 -0.52 -6.67
CA ARG A 41 -8.26 -1.04 -6.64
C ARG A 41 -7.22 0.06 -6.56
N GLU A 42 -7.41 1.16 -7.27
CA GLU A 42 -6.46 2.27 -7.32
C GLU A 42 -6.36 2.95 -5.94
N GLY A 43 -7.50 3.19 -5.29
CA GLY A 43 -7.56 3.69 -3.92
C GLY A 43 -6.98 2.70 -2.90
N ALA A 44 -7.20 1.40 -3.09
CA ALA A 44 -6.62 0.37 -2.23
C ALA A 44 -5.09 0.36 -2.30
N GLU A 45 -4.53 0.41 -3.50
CA GLU A 45 -3.07 0.47 -3.70
C GLU A 45 -2.44 1.70 -3.07
N GLN A 46 -3.03 2.89 -3.25
CA GLN A 46 -2.48 4.12 -2.67
C GLN A 46 -2.39 4.05 -1.14
N LEU A 47 -3.44 3.53 -0.49
CA LEU A 47 -3.47 3.38 0.96
C LEU A 47 -2.46 2.34 1.45
N ALA A 48 -2.30 1.23 0.73
CA ALA A 48 -1.31 0.22 1.05
C ALA A 48 0.14 0.72 0.82
N ARG A 49 0.39 1.52 -0.23
CA ARG A 49 1.68 2.18 -0.43
C ARG A 49 2.01 3.12 0.73
N GLN A 50 1.07 3.97 1.16
CA GLN A 50 1.28 4.84 2.33
C GLN A 50 1.58 4.06 3.63
N ALA A 51 0.99 2.88 3.81
CA ALA A 51 1.29 2.03 4.95
C ALA A 51 2.71 1.43 4.83
N ALA A 52 3.11 1.06 3.62
CA ALA A 52 4.42 0.51 3.34
C ALA A 52 5.55 1.55 3.41
N ASP A 53 5.32 2.80 2.98
CA ASP A 53 6.24 3.94 3.16
C ASP A 53 6.52 4.20 4.65
N ARG A 54 5.57 3.83 5.52
CA ARG A 54 5.72 3.86 6.98
C ARG A 54 6.29 2.56 7.57
N GLY A 55 6.80 1.68 6.74
CA GLY A 55 7.49 0.44 7.14
C GLY A 55 6.59 -0.78 7.31
N SER A 56 5.32 -0.75 6.85
CA SER A 56 4.48 -1.95 6.86
C SER A 56 4.85 -2.91 5.72
N THR A 57 5.53 -3.99 6.07
CA THR A 57 5.79 -5.11 5.16
C THR A 57 4.53 -5.84 4.74
N VAL A 58 3.48 -5.87 5.58
CA VAL A 58 2.18 -6.45 5.24
C VAL A 58 1.53 -5.70 4.10
N ALA A 59 1.68 -4.37 4.08
CA ALA A 59 1.10 -3.54 3.04
C ALA A 59 1.83 -3.71 1.69
N LEU A 60 3.15 -3.92 1.70
CA LEU A 60 3.92 -4.32 0.51
C LEU A 60 3.37 -5.62 -0.10
N ASP A 61 3.16 -6.64 0.73
CA ASP A 61 2.63 -7.93 0.25
C ASP A 61 1.24 -7.80 -0.37
N LEU A 62 0.39 -6.92 0.17
CA LEU A 62 -0.93 -6.63 -0.38
C LEU A 62 -0.84 -5.97 -1.77
N VAL A 63 0.02 -4.95 -1.93
CA VAL A 63 0.24 -4.29 -3.22
C VAL A 63 0.78 -5.27 -4.26
N ALA A 64 1.78 -6.08 -3.88
CA ALA A 64 2.34 -7.09 -4.76
C ALA A 64 1.29 -8.14 -5.18
N LEU A 65 0.42 -8.56 -4.25
CA LEU A 65 -0.65 -9.50 -4.57
C LEU A 65 -1.67 -8.89 -5.55
N TRP A 66 -2.03 -7.61 -5.40
CA TRP A 66 -2.97 -6.95 -6.30
C TRP A 66 -2.40 -6.73 -7.69
N ARG A 67 -1.14 -6.29 -7.78
CA ARG A 67 -0.42 -6.17 -9.05
C ARG A 67 -0.31 -7.48 -9.80
N HIS A 68 0.03 -8.57 -9.11
CA HIS A 68 0.04 -9.90 -9.70
C HIS A 68 -1.35 -10.31 -10.22
N ARG A 69 -2.44 -9.91 -9.55
CA ARG A 69 -3.81 -10.18 -10.03
C ARG A 69 -4.21 -9.34 -11.24
N ASP A 70 -3.64 -8.16 -11.40
CA ASP A 70 -3.83 -7.28 -12.57
C ASP A 70 -2.88 -7.60 -13.73
N GLY A 71 -1.99 -8.59 -13.57
CA GLY A 71 -1.06 -9.04 -14.60
C GLY A 71 0.30 -8.35 -14.57
N ASP A 72 0.52 -7.43 -13.62
CA ASP A 72 1.83 -6.83 -13.34
C ASP A 72 2.64 -7.74 -12.40
N CYS A 73 3.06 -8.89 -12.93
CA CYS A 73 3.88 -9.84 -12.18
C CYS A 73 5.29 -9.30 -11.89
N GLU A 74 5.85 -8.52 -12.80
CA GLU A 74 7.19 -7.95 -12.67
C GLU A 74 7.23 -6.89 -11.56
N GLY A 75 6.28 -5.94 -11.55
CA GLY A 75 6.16 -4.97 -10.49
C GLY A 75 5.86 -5.61 -9.13
N ALA A 76 5.08 -6.69 -9.08
CA ALA A 76 4.85 -7.45 -7.85
C ALA A 76 6.12 -8.12 -7.30
N GLU A 77 6.95 -8.68 -8.17
CA GLU A 77 8.19 -9.35 -7.79
C GLU A 77 9.26 -8.34 -7.34
N GLN A 78 9.40 -7.23 -8.06
CA GLN A 78 10.30 -6.13 -7.68
C GLN A 78 9.93 -5.58 -6.29
N LEU A 79 8.63 -5.36 -6.04
CA LEU A 79 8.15 -4.84 -4.76
C LEU A 79 8.43 -5.81 -3.59
N ARG A 80 8.34 -7.12 -3.82
CA ARG A 80 8.72 -8.15 -2.82
C ARG A 80 10.23 -8.25 -2.62
N ARG A 81 11.01 -8.05 -3.69
CA ARG A 81 12.45 -8.26 -3.70
C ARG A 81 13.23 -7.08 -3.13
N PHE A 82 12.78 -5.87 -3.40
CA PHE A 82 13.52 -4.65 -3.09
C PHE A 82 12.74 -3.67 -2.20
N GLY A 83 11.44 -3.89 -1.98
CA GLY A 83 10.59 -2.97 -1.24
C GLY A 83 10.18 -1.74 -2.06
N LEU A 84 9.66 -0.72 -1.38
CA LEU A 84 9.37 0.59 -1.98
C LEU A 84 10.55 1.54 -1.78
N THR A 85 10.85 2.34 -2.79
CA THR A 85 11.69 3.53 -2.66
C THR A 85 10.94 4.64 -1.94
N ASP A 86 11.67 5.68 -1.56
CA ASP A 86 11.22 6.92 -0.95
C ASP A 86 10.07 7.59 -1.76
N ASP A 87 10.05 7.33 -3.08
CA ASP A 87 9.07 7.85 -4.03
C ASP A 87 7.81 6.97 -4.17
N GLY A 88 7.71 5.88 -3.42
CA GLY A 88 6.57 4.96 -3.48
C GLY A 88 6.53 4.09 -4.74
N ASN A 89 7.69 3.89 -5.39
CA ASN A 89 7.86 2.98 -6.53
C ASN A 89 8.59 1.70 -6.08
N PRO A 90 8.33 0.52 -6.69
CA PRO A 90 9.14 -0.65 -6.41
C PRO A 90 10.60 -0.30 -6.67
N ALA A 91 11.46 -0.55 -5.69
CA ALA A 91 12.88 -0.38 -5.86
C ALA A 91 13.33 -1.34 -6.95
N ASP A 92 13.89 -0.79 -8.03
CA ASP A 92 14.39 -1.60 -9.14
C ASP A 92 15.91 -1.68 -9.06
N SER A 93 16.50 -2.72 -9.65
CA SER A 93 17.95 -2.99 -9.56
C SER A 93 18.84 -1.86 -10.12
N VAL A 94 18.25 -0.87 -10.79
CA VAL A 94 18.92 0.19 -11.55
C VAL A 94 18.92 1.58 -10.87
N SER A 95 18.23 1.79 -9.74
CA SER A 95 18.07 3.14 -9.14
C SER A 95 18.90 3.42 -7.88
N THR A 96 19.89 2.60 -7.55
CA THR A 96 20.81 2.88 -6.44
C THR A 96 22.26 2.74 -6.85
N LEU A 97 22.67 3.55 -7.82
CA LEU A 97 24.03 4.07 -7.79
C LEU A 97 23.92 5.60 -7.79
N PRO A 98 24.29 6.31 -6.71
CA PRO A 98 24.73 7.67 -6.88
C PRO A 98 25.97 7.59 -7.79
N THR A 99 25.80 7.86 -9.08
CA THR A 99 26.92 8.25 -9.92
C THR A 99 27.39 9.60 -9.40
N THR A 100 28.17 9.58 -8.32
CA THR A 100 29.19 10.59 -8.12
C THR A 100 30.20 10.37 -9.23
N ASP A 101 29.85 10.89 -10.41
CA ASP A 101 30.84 11.37 -11.34
C ASP A 101 31.57 12.50 -10.62
N SER A 102 32.65 12.14 -9.93
CA SER A 102 33.68 13.06 -9.55
C SER A 102 34.92 12.61 -10.28
N SER A 103 34.88 12.86 -11.59
CA SER A 103 36.04 12.91 -12.46
C SER A 103 37.14 13.74 -11.78
N THR A 104 38.29 13.11 -11.55
CA THR A 104 39.56 13.77 -11.23
C THR A 104 40.24 14.19 -12.52
#